data_AF-A0A3G4RPV8-F1
#
_entry.id   AF-A0A3G4RPV8-F1
#
_cell.length_a   1.000
_cell.length_b   1.000
_cell.length_c   1.000
_cell.angle_alpha   90.00
_cell.angle_beta   90.00
_cell.angle_gamma   90.00
#
_symmetry.space_group_name_H-M   'P 1'
#
loop_
_entity.id
_entity.type
_entity.pdbx_description
1 polymer ?
#
loop_
_entity_poly.entity_id
_entity_poly.type
_entity_poly.pdbx_seq_one_letter_code
_entity_poly.pdbx_strand_id
1 'polypeptide(L)' 'MFYSFSMNRDRIQSDVLNKAAEVISDIGNKVGDYLGDDYKSLAREIAGDVKNFQGKTIRSYMMQWRH' A
#
# COMPACT_ATOMS: atom_id res chain seq x y z
N MET A 1 10.65 -3.20 20.94
CA MET A 1 11.54 -4.38 20.93
C MET A 1 11.21 -5.35 19.78
N PHE A 2 9.94 -5.61 19.43
CA PHE A 2 9.61 -6.49 18.30
C PHE A 2 10.06 -5.97 16.91
N TYR A 3 9.83 -4.69 16.62
CA TYR A 3 10.10 -4.08 15.31
C TYR A 3 11.59 -3.78 15.02
N SER A 4 12.46 -3.86 16.04
CA SER A 4 13.90 -3.63 15.86
C SER A 4 14.60 -4.80 15.16
N PHE A 5 14.02 -6.00 15.18
CA PHE A 5 14.57 -7.17 14.51
C PHE A 5 14.28 -7.14 13.00
N SER A 6 15.32 -7.26 12.18
CA SER A 6 15.20 -7.34 10.71
C SER A 6 14.31 -8.50 10.30
N MET A 7 14.47 -9.69 10.88
CA MET A 7 13.63 -10.86 10.60
C MET A 7 12.11 -10.56 10.71
N ASN A 8 11.69 -9.82 11.74
CA ASN A 8 10.29 -9.44 11.89
C ASN A 8 9.85 -8.44 10.83
N ARG A 9 10.71 -7.46 10.54
CA ARG A 9 10.50 -6.45 9.51
C ARG A 9 10.40 -7.06 8.10
N ASP A 10 11.26 -8.02 7.78
CA ASP A 10 11.32 -8.70 6.50
C ASP A 10 10.10 -9.61 6.32
N ARG A 11 9.66 -10.30 7.38
CA ARG A 11 8.42 -11.08 7.38
C ARG A 11 7.19 -10.19 7.17
N ILE A 12 7.10 -9.04 7.85
CA ILE A 12 6.01 -8.07 7.62
C ILE A 12 6.05 -7.54 6.18
N GLN A 13 7.24 -7.25 5.65
CA GLN A 13 7.39 -6.79 4.28
C GLN A 13 6.89 -7.83 3.27
N SER A 14 7.34 -9.08 3.40
CA SER A 14 6.96 -10.21 2.54
C SER A 14 5.47 -10.52 2.62
N ASP A 15 4.98 -10.78 3.83
CA ASP A 15 3.69 -11.46 4.02
C ASP A 15 2.52 -10.48 4.05
N VAL A 16 2.79 -9.20 4.32
CA VAL A 16 1.75 -8.18 4.49
C VAL A 16 1.89 -7.06 3.46
N LEU A 17 2.98 -6.30 3.46
CA LEU A 17 3.08 -5.09 2.64
C LEU A 17 3.16 -5.41 1.14
N ASN A 18 3.97 -6.39 0.74
CA ASN A 18 4.04 -6.84 -0.64
C ASN A 18 2.70 -7.43 -1.08
N LYS A 19 2.08 -8.26 -0.23
CA LYS A 19 0.82 -8.91 -0.60
C LYS A 19 -0.34 -7.92 -0.75
N ALA A 20 -0.42 -6.91 0.13
CA ALA A 20 -1.39 -5.84 0.00
C ALA A 20 -1.17 -5.00 -1.27
N ALA A 21 0.09 -4.69 -1.62
CA ALA A 21 0.42 -3.97 -2.84
C ALA A 21 0.04 -4.77 -4.11
N GLU A 22 0.24 -6.08 -4.11
CA GLU A 22 -0.23 -6.97 -5.20
C GLU A 22 -1.75 -6.88 -5.36
N VAL A 23 -2.52 -7.02 -4.27
CA VAL A 23 -3.99 -6.93 -4.30
C VAL A 23 -4.45 -5.59 -4.86
N ILE A 24 -3.84 -4.47 -4.44
CA ILE A 24 -4.19 -3.13 -4.95
C ILE A 24 -3.85 -3.01 -6.44
N SER A 25 -2.73 -3.58 -6.88
CA SER A 25 -2.34 -3.59 -8.28
C SER A 25 -3.33 -4.40 -9.14
N ASP A 26 -3.78 -5.54 -8.64
CA ASP A 26 -4.78 -6.38 -9.31
C ASP A 26 -6.14 -5.67 -9.41
N ILE A 27 -6.56 -4.97 -8.35
CA ILE A 27 -7.75 -4.11 -8.37
C ILE A 27 -7.57 -3.01 -9.43
N GLY A 28 -6.41 -2.35 -9.45
CA GLY A 28 -6.05 -1.34 -10.45
C GLY A 28 -6.22 -1.84 -11.87
N ASN A 29 -5.68 -3.01 -12.17
CA ASN A 29 -5.82 -3.64 -13.48
C ASN A 29 -7.30 -3.95 -13.79
N LYS A 30 -8.00 -4.64 -12.89
CA LYS A 30 -9.37 -5.11 -13.12
C LYS A 30 -10.38 -3.97 -13.27
N VAL A 31 -10.31 -2.97 -12.41
CA VAL A 31 -11.23 -1.83 -12.42
C VAL A 31 -10.81 -0.81 -13.49
N GLY A 32 -9.51 -0.64 -13.71
CA GLY A 32 -8.98 0.23 -14.75
C GLY A 32 -9.36 -0.20 -16.16
N ASP A 33 -9.72 -1.46 -16.40
CA ASP A 33 -10.31 -1.88 -17.68
C ASP A 33 -11.67 -1.22 -17.97
N TYR A 34 -12.34 -0.69 -16.94
CA TYR A 34 -13.60 0.04 -17.05
C TYR A 34 -13.45 1.55 -16.81
N LEU A 35 -12.51 1.96 -15.95
CA LEU A 35 -12.30 3.37 -15.56
C LEU A 35 -11.13 4.06 -16.27
N GLY A 36 -10.36 3.32 -17.08
CA GLY A 36 -9.25 3.86 -17.87
C GLY A 36 -7.90 3.88 -17.15
N ASP A 37 -6.88 4.34 -17.87
CA ASP A 37 -5.47 4.28 -17.46
C ASP A 37 -5.11 5.23 -16.31
N ASP A 38 -5.87 6.31 -16.11
CA ASP A 38 -5.69 7.20 -14.96
C ASP A 38 -5.99 6.46 -13.65
N TYR A 39 -7.03 5.62 -13.62
CA TYR A 39 -7.33 4.77 -12.46
C TYR A 39 -6.23 3.72 -12.24
N LYS A 40 -5.71 3.10 -13.33
CA LYS A 40 -4.58 2.16 -13.24
C LYS A 40 -3.34 2.83 -12.65
N SER A 41 -3.08 4.07 -13.04
CA SER A 41 -1.94 4.86 -12.57
C SER A 41 -2.07 5.20 -11.08
N LEU A 42 -3.25 5.68 -10.66
CA LEU A 42 -3.55 5.94 -9.24
C LEU A 42 -3.40 4.67 -8.39
N ALA A 43 -3.94 3.53 -8.85
CA ALA A 43 -3.82 2.27 -8.12
C ALA A 43 -2.36 1.81 -7.97
N ARG A 44 -1.53 2.00 -8.99
CA ARG A 44 -0.09 1.70 -8.93
C ARG A 44 0.66 2.59 -7.95
N GLU A 45 0.30 3.87 -7.88
CA GLU A 45 0.86 4.80 -6.88
C GLU A 45 0.53 4.33 -5.46
N ILE A 46 -0.74 4.02 -5.19
CA ILE A 46 -1.18 3.51 -3.88
C ILE A 46 -0.48 2.18 -3.54
N ALA A 47 -0.37 1.25 -4.50
CA ALA A 47 0.37 0.00 -4.30
C ALA A 47 1.85 0.23 -3.96
N GLY A 48 2.49 1.20 -4.63
CA GLY A 48 3.86 1.61 -4.34
C GLY A 48 4.01 2.16 -2.92
N ASP A 49 3.08 3.02 -2.49
CA ASP A 49 3.07 3.59 -1.14
C ASP A 49 2.88 2.53 -0.05
N VAL A 50 1.99 1.56 -0.28
CA VAL A 50 1.75 0.43 0.62
C VAL A 50 2.99 -0.46 0.72
N LYS A 51 3.64 -0.76 -0.42
CA LYS A 51 4.90 -1.51 -0.42
C LYS A 51 5.99 -0.81 0.38
N ASN A 52 6.03 0.53 0.34
CA ASN A 52 6.98 1.38 1.04
C ASN A 52 6.45 1.91 2.39
N PHE A 53 5.50 1.20 3.01
CA PHE A 53 4.88 1.62 4.27
C PHE A 53 5.66 1.24 5.52
N GLN A 54 6.77 0.50 5.37
CA GLN A 54 7.58 0.04 6.47
C GLN A 54 8.00 1.20 7.40
N GLY A 55 7.63 1.11 8.68
CA GLY A 55 7.96 2.09 9.72
C GLY A 55 7.07 3.33 9.75
N LYS A 56 6.09 3.42 8.84
CA LYS A 56 5.09 4.48 8.82
C LYS A 56 3.89 4.11 9.69
N THR A 57 3.08 5.11 10.02
CA THR A 57 1.80 4.95 10.71
C THR A 57 0.67 5.47 9.82
N ILE A 58 -0.50 4.85 9.91
CA ILE A 58 -1.67 5.30 9.15
C ILE A 58 -2.05 6.70 9.63
N ARG A 59 -2.50 7.54 8.69
CA ARG A 59 -2.93 8.92 8.99
C ARG A 59 -3.97 8.93 10.11
N SER A 60 -3.90 9.94 10.98
CA SER A 60 -4.91 10.14 12.01
C SER A 60 -6.24 10.56 11.38
N TYR A 61 -7.34 10.22 12.05
CA TYR A 61 -8.68 10.58 11.62
C TYR A 61 -8.83 12.09 11.35
N MET A 62 -8.25 12.95 12.21
CA MET A 62 -8.33 14.41 12.06
C MET A 62 -7.52 14.95 10.87
N MET A 63 -6.43 14.29 10.47
CA MET A 63 -5.65 14.70 9.28
C MET A 63 -6.38 14.42 7.97
N GLN A 64 -7.30 13.46 7.94
CA GLN A 64 -7.99 13.05 6.72
C GLN A 64 -8.96 14.12 6.18
N TRP A 65 -9.49 14.99 7.06
CA TRP A 65 -10.56 15.94 6.72
C TRP A 65 -10.11 17.39 6.51
N ARG A 66 -8.82 17.68 6.70
CA ARG A 66 -8.29 19.03 6.59
C ARG A 66 -7.68 19.22 5.19
N HIS A 67 -8.51 19.67 4.26
CA HIS A 67 -8.10 20.16 2.93
C HIS A 67 -8.47 21.63 2.82
#